data_AF-A0A0J7I601-F1
#
_entry.id   AF-A0A0J7I601-F1
#
_cell.length_a   1.000
_cell.length_b   1.000
_cell.length_c   1.000
_cell.angle_alpha   90.00
_cell.angle_beta   90.00
_cell.angle_gamma   90.00
#
_symmetry.space_group_name_H-M   'P 1'
#
loop_
_entity.id
_entity.type
_entity.pdbx_description
1 polymer ?
#
loop_
_entity_poly.entity_id
_entity_poly.type
_entity_poly.pdbx_seq_one_letter_code
_entity_poly.pdbx_strand_id
1 'polypeptide(L)'
;MIQETLQKEKRNLFTFLTGAGISSESGLPTYRGSDGIWIKGTKYHKPEEFGTFRYFSQNQEEVWQYNLFWKKLIEQATPNQGHFTISKIEQLLNKKFQLITQNVDGLHQKAGSKNIFEIHGNKQTVRCVSGCGNVMPIPLEIKSKELTEDLTEKDLELLHCQNCGDWLRPNTLWFDESYNEKLYFLNSALKSAKNTGILFVIGTSGATTLPQMLTETVLQYGGYVIEINTEENSYFFERFSRTKKYILIKKKASDALMNIKEIIEEYK
;
A
#
# COMPACT_ATOMS: atom_id res chain seq x y z
N MET A 1 7.43 -22.32 -13.42
CA MET A 1 6.20 -21.52 -13.22
C MET A 1 6.22 -20.17 -13.94
N ILE A 2 7.29 -19.37 -13.87
CA ILE A 2 7.35 -18.05 -14.56
C ILE A 2 7.25 -18.22 -16.08
N GLN A 3 8.14 -19.01 -16.68
CA GLN A 3 8.09 -19.34 -18.11
C GLN A 3 6.73 -19.88 -18.55
N GLU A 4 6.18 -20.84 -17.81
CA GLU A 4 4.85 -21.41 -18.06
C GLU A 4 3.75 -20.34 -18.03
N THR A 5 3.81 -19.40 -17.08
CA THR A 5 2.83 -18.32 -16.95
C THR A 5 2.95 -17.29 -18.07
N LEU A 6 4.18 -16.99 -18.51
CA LEU A 6 4.43 -16.13 -19.66
C LEU A 6 3.81 -16.68 -20.95
N GLN A 7 3.71 -18.00 -21.10
CA GLN A 7 3.16 -18.65 -22.30
C GLN A 7 1.63 -18.85 -22.25
N LYS A 8 0.99 -18.73 -21.08
CA LYS A 8 -0.46 -18.90 -20.95
C LYS A 8 -1.26 -17.78 -21.64
N GLU A 9 -2.40 -18.16 -22.22
CA GLU A 9 -3.40 -17.21 -22.74
C GLU A 9 -4.32 -16.65 -21.65
N LYS A 10 -4.68 -17.49 -20.67
CA LYS A 10 -5.57 -17.14 -19.53
C LYS A 10 -4.82 -17.36 -18.23
N ARG A 11 -5.15 -16.57 -17.21
CA ARG A 11 -4.48 -16.59 -15.90
C ARG A 11 -2.96 -16.41 -16.04
N ASN A 12 -2.59 -15.37 -16.78
CA ASN A 12 -1.21 -15.06 -17.14
C ASN A 12 -0.74 -13.72 -16.56
N LEU A 13 -1.53 -13.09 -15.68
CA LEU A 13 -1.08 -11.90 -14.97
C LEU A 13 -0.04 -12.26 -13.91
N PHE A 14 0.99 -11.43 -13.83
CA PHE A 14 1.94 -11.36 -12.74
C PHE A 14 1.50 -10.19 -11.88
N THR A 15 0.98 -10.51 -10.70
CA THR A 15 0.44 -9.51 -9.78
C THR A 15 1.40 -9.33 -8.62
N PHE A 16 1.70 -8.08 -8.30
CA PHE A 16 2.57 -7.71 -7.19
C PHE A 16 1.70 -7.05 -6.12
N LEU A 17 1.57 -7.68 -4.96
CA LEU A 17 0.87 -7.15 -3.79
C LEU A 17 1.91 -6.68 -2.78
N THR A 18 2.06 -5.37 -2.61
CA THR A 18 3.06 -4.79 -1.71
C THR A 18 2.45 -4.25 -0.42
N GLY A 19 3.18 -4.37 0.70
CA GLY A 19 2.90 -3.66 1.94
C GLY A 19 4.11 -2.91 2.48
N ALA A 20 4.01 -2.43 3.72
CA ALA A 20 4.94 -1.43 4.27
C ALA A 20 6.41 -1.90 4.28
N GLY A 21 6.65 -3.21 4.32
CA GLY A 21 8.00 -3.79 4.31
C GLY A 21 8.82 -3.41 3.08
N ILE A 22 8.19 -3.17 1.91
CA ILE A 22 8.94 -2.71 0.72
C ILE A 22 9.48 -1.29 0.88
N SER A 23 8.82 -0.46 1.69
CA SER A 23 9.20 0.94 1.94
C SER A 23 10.15 1.12 3.13
N SER A 24 10.46 0.03 3.86
CA SER A 24 11.38 0.07 5.01
C SER A 24 12.79 0.54 4.61
N GLU A 25 13.31 0.04 3.49
CA GLU A 25 14.61 0.44 2.92
C GLU A 25 14.61 1.87 2.36
N SER A 26 13.45 2.53 2.28
CA SER A 26 13.31 3.95 1.95
C SER A 26 13.24 4.86 3.19
N GLY A 27 13.47 4.31 4.39
CA GLY A 27 13.42 5.04 5.65
C GLY A 27 12.01 5.28 6.20
N LEU A 28 10.98 4.68 5.59
CA LEU A 28 9.62 4.75 6.11
C LEU A 28 9.38 3.61 7.11
N PRO A 29 8.80 3.89 8.29
CA PRO A 29 8.55 2.86 9.28
C PRO A 29 7.49 1.88 8.81
N THR A 30 7.58 0.64 9.28
CA THR A 30 6.51 -0.35 9.10
C THR A 30 5.47 -0.20 10.21
N TYR A 31 4.23 -0.64 9.96
CA TYR A 31 3.15 -0.54 10.95
C TYR A 31 3.28 -1.52 12.12
N ARG A 32 3.98 -2.65 11.94
CA ARG A 32 3.97 -3.78 12.90
C ARG A 32 5.36 -4.36 13.20
N GLY A 33 6.43 -3.78 12.64
CA GLY A 33 7.82 -4.17 12.97
C GLY A 33 8.37 -3.42 14.18
N SER A 34 9.62 -3.74 14.55
CA SER A 34 10.36 -3.10 15.66
C SER A 34 10.46 -1.58 15.55
N ASP A 35 10.36 -1.05 14.32
CA ASP A 35 10.59 0.35 13.98
C ASP A 35 9.29 1.16 13.87
N GLY A 36 8.15 0.61 14.35
CA GLY A 36 6.87 1.30 14.34
C GLY A 36 6.96 2.63 15.11
N ILE A 37 6.90 3.75 14.39
CA ILE A 37 6.94 5.09 14.99
C ILE A 37 5.63 5.31 15.76
N TRP A 38 5.72 5.32 17.08
CA TRP A 38 4.63 5.70 17.98
C TRP A 38 4.93 7.05 18.61
N ILE A 39 3.96 7.94 18.48
CA ILE A 39 4.00 9.39 18.67
C ILE A 39 3.89 9.78 20.15
N LYS A 40 4.29 11.02 20.45
CA LYS A 40 3.88 11.77 21.65
C LYS A 40 2.37 12.10 21.59
N GLY A 41 1.54 11.19 22.11
CA GLY A 41 0.07 11.23 22.07
C GLY A 41 -0.51 9.82 21.94
N THR A 42 0.14 8.98 21.12
CA THR A 42 -0.18 7.55 20.97
C THR A 42 0.63 6.66 21.92
N LYS A 43 1.25 7.20 22.98
CA LYS A 43 1.91 6.40 24.03
C LYS A 43 0.96 5.33 24.62
N TYR A 44 -0.34 5.51 24.40
CA TYR A 44 -1.42 4.62 24.86
C TYR A 44 -2.37 4.12 23.76
N HIS A 45 -2.17 4.46 22.48
CA HIS A 45 -3.13 4.15 21.41
C HIS A 45 -2.58 3.21 20.35
N LYS A 46 -3.35 2.15 20.06
CA LYS A 46 -3.08 1.21 18.97
C LYS A 46 -3.46 1.84 17.61
N PRO A 47 -2.87 1.41 16.48
CA PRO A 47 -3.31 1.81 15.13
C PRO A 47 -4.82 1.69 14.92
N GLU A 48 -5.39 0.63 15.46
CA GLU A 48 -6.81 0.29 15.35
C GLU A 48 -7.71 1.28 16.11
N GLU A 49 -7.15 2.10 17.01
CA GLU A 49 -7.87 3.15 17.72
C GLU A 49 -7.74 4.49 16.98
N PHE A 50 -6.50 4.90 16.69
CA PHE A 50 -6.20 6.19 16.06
C PHE A 50 -6.62 6.25 14.58
N GLY A 51 -6.43 5.16 13.83
CA GLY A 51 -6.73 5.07 12.40
C GLY A 51 -8.20 4.84 12.10
N THR A 52 -9.10 5.54 12.79
CA THR A 52 -10.56 5.40 12.66
C THR A 52 -11.24 6.74 12.34
N PHE A 53 -12.34 6.69 11.58
CA PHE A 53 -13.21 7.84 11.34
C PHE A 53 -13.79 8.39 12.64
N ARG A 54 -14.16 7.49 13.56
CA ARG A 54 -14.61 7.85 14.90
C ARG A 54 -13.59 8.71 15.65
N TYR A 55 -12.31 8.33 15.66
CA TYR A 55 -11.27 9.09 16.34
C TYR A 55 -11.04 10.45 15.66
N PHE A 56 -10.96 10.46 14.32
CA PHE A 56 -10.86 11.70 13.55
C PHE A 56 -12.01 12.67 13.85
N SER A 57 -13.25 12.18 13.98
CA SER A 57 -14.42 13.02 14.24
C SER A 57 -14.39 13.75 15.59
N GLN A 58 -13.51 13.31 16.50
CA GLN A 58 -13.32 13.88 17.84
C GLN A 58 -11.98 14.62 17.98
N ASN A 59 -10.99 14.29 17.14
CA ASN A 59 -9.60 14.74 17.28
C ASN A 59 -9.01 15.12 15.89
N GLN A 60 -9.73 15.93 15.11
CA GLN A 60 -9.37 16.27 13.73
C GLN A 60 -7.95 16.86 13.63
N GLU A 61 -7.62 17.79 14.51
CA GLU A 61 -6.32 18.48 14.53
C GLU A 61 -5.16 17.52 14.82
N GLU A 62 -5.31 16.62 15.79
CA GLU A 62 -4.29 15.61 16.14
C GLU A 62 -4.04 14.65 14.96
N VAL A 63 -5.10 14.20 14.30
CA VAL A 63 -4.98 13.37 13.10
C VAL A 63 -4.28 14.13 11.98
N TRP A 64 -4.57 15.42 11.81
CA TRP A 64 -3.91 16.25 10.81
C TRP A 64 -2.45 16.52 11.12
N GLN A 65 -2.09 16.82 12.36
CA GLN A 65 -0.71 16.95 12.82
C GLN A 65 0.10 15.70 12.46
N TYR A 66 -0.45 14.52 12.76
CA TYR A 66 0.18 13.25 12.37
C TYR A 66 0.32 13.07 10.86
N ASN A 67 -0.69 13.45 10.08
CA ASN A 67 -0.62 13.31 8.63
C ASN A 67 0.37 14.29 8.00
N LEU A 68 0.55 15.49 8.56
CA LEU A 68 1.55 16.46 8.11
C LEU A 68 2.97 16.07 8.56
N PHE A 69 3.11 15.36 9.67
CA PHE A 69 4.35 14.67 10.00
C PHE A 69 4.66 13.53 9.02
N TRP A 70 3.67 12.70 8.66
CA TRP A 70 3.86 11.68 7.62
C TRP A 70 4.20 12.28 6.26
N LYS A 71 3.61 13.43 5.92
CA LYS A 71 3.97 14.19 4.73
C LYS A 71 5.47 14.52 4.73
N LYS A 72 6.04 14.95 5.87
CA LYS A 72 7.48 15.16 6.04
C LYS A 72 8.28 13.90 5.70
N LEU A 73 7.93 12.78 6.31
CA LEU A 73 8.63 11.50 6.10
C LEU A 73 8.59 11.07 4.63
N ILE A 74 7.42 11.18 4.00
CA ILE A 74 7.22 10.82 2.59
C ILE A 74 7.98 11.77 1.64
N GLU A 75 8.05 13.06 1.96
CA GLU A 75 8.82 14.05 1.19
C GLU A 75 10.33 13.76 1.23
N GLN A 76 10.82 13.29 2.38
CA GLN A 76 12.23 12.92 2.58
C GLN A 76 12.57 11.54 2.02
N ALA A 77 11.59 10.63 1.94
CA ALA A 77 11.78 9.29 1.41
C ALA A 77 11.98 9.30 -0.11
N THR A 78 12.92 8.49 -0.57
CA THR A 78 13.16 8.21 -1.99
C THR A 78 12.85 6.74 -2.30
N PRO A 79 12.35 6.41 -3.50
CA PRO A 79 12.12 5.01 -3.86
C PRO A 79 13.43 4.22 -3.78
N ASN A 80 13.38 3.03 -3.18
CA ASN A 80 14.51 2.13 -3.13
C ASN A 80 14.55 1.18 -4.35
N GLN A 81 15.57 0.31 -4.37
CA GLN A 81 15.78 -0.66 -5.43
C GLN A 81 14.58 -1.56 -5.71
N GLY A 82 13.80 -1.95 -4.70
CA GLY A 82 12.58 -2.76 -4.86
C GLY A 82 11.52 -2.05 -5.69
N HIS A 83 11.27 -0.77 -5.43
CA HIS A 83 10.31 0.05 -6.19
C HIS A 83 10.74 0.20 -7.65
N PHE A 84 12.00 0.57 -7.89
CA PHE A 84 12.54 0.68 -9.25
C PHE A 84 12.52 -0.65 -9.99
N THR A 85 12.75 -1.76 -9.29
CA THR A 85 12.71 -3.09 -9.89
C THR A 85 11.28 -3.46 -10.32
N ILE A 86 10.27 -3.18 -9.49
CA ILE A 86 8.86 -3.38 -9.88
C ILE A 86 8.49 -2.53 -11.10
N SER A 87 8.91 -1.26 -11.13
CA SER A 87 8.71 -0.36 -12.28
C SER A 87 9.34 -0.91 -13.57
N LYS A 88 10.54 -1.51 -13.48
CA LYS A 88 11.17 -2.21 -14.63
C LYS A 88 10.41 -3.47 -15.03
N ILE A 89 9.95 -4.29 -14.07
CA ILE A 89 9.13 -5.47 -14.35
C ILE A 89 7.81 -5.09 -15.04
N GLU A 90 7.19 -3.97 -14.64
CA GLU A 90 6.01 -3.42 -15.31
C GLU A 90 6.28 -3.18 -16.80
N GLN A 91 7.41 -2.54 -17.13
CA GLN A 91 7.80 -2.29 -18.52
C GLN A 91 8.04 -3.60 -19.29
N LEU A 92 8.66 -4.59 -18.65
CA LEU A 92 8.90 -5.90 -19.26
C LEU A 92 7.60 -6.66 -19.51
N LEU A 93 6.68 -6.72 -18.55
CA LEU A 93 5.48 -7.55 -18.67
C LEU A 93 4.31 -6.84 -19.37
N ASN A 94 4.31 -5.51 -19.41
CA ASN A 94 3.29 -4.67 -20.05
C ASN A 94 1.87 -5.10 -19.62
N LYS A 95 1.02 -5.56 -20.55
CA LYS A 95 -0.36 -5.97 -20.27
C LYS A 95 -0.49 -7.16 -19.32
N LYS A 96 0.59 -7.91 -19.06
CA LYS A 96 0.62 -9.03 -18.10
C LYS A 96 0.99 -8.60 -16.68
N PHE A 97 1.19 -7.31 -16.42
CA PHE A 97 1.56 -6.77 -15.12
C PHE A 97 0.36 -6.15 -14.39
N GLN A 98 0.30 -6.36 -13.07
CA GLN A 98 -0.53 -5.57 -12.18
C GLN A 98 0.20 -5.29 -10.85
N LEU A 99 0.24 -4.04 -10.42
CA LEU A 99 0.65 -3.67 -9.07
C LEU A 99 -0.59 -3.36 -8.21
N ILE A 100 -0.62 -3.92 -7.01
CA ILE A 100 -1.60 -3.66 -5.96
C ILE A 100 -0.79 -3.30 -4.72
N THR A 101 -1.06 -2.15 -4.10
CA THR A 101 -0.30 -1.71 -2.93
C THR A 101 -1.22 -1.33 -1.78
N GLN A 102 -0.86 -1.83 -0.59
CA GLN A 102 -1.42 -1.39 0.68
C GLN A 102 -0.79 -0.09 1.17
N ASN A 103 0.34 0.31 0.59
CA ASN A 103 1.06 1.50 1.01
C ASN A 103 0.37 2.74 0.48
N VAL A 104 0.43 3.79 1.29
CA VAL A 104 -0.19 5.10 1.03
C VAL A 104 0.88 6.18 0.77
N ASP A 105 2.13 5.78 0.55
CA ASP A 105 3.32 6.63 0.52
C ASP A 105 3.66 7.24 -0.85
N GLY A 106 3.11 6.67 -1.94
CA GLY A 106 3.36 7.14 -3.31
C GLY A 106 4.74 6.79 -3.89
N LEU A 107 5.55 5.94 -3.24
CA LEU A 107 6.92 5.65 -3.69
C LEU A 107 6.96 4.82 -4.99
N HIS A 108 5.94 4.00 -5.25
CA HIS A 108 5.82 3.29 -6.53
C HIS A 108 5.62 4.25 -7.71
N GLN A 109 4.77 5.25 -7.55
CA GLN A 109 4.56 6.32 -8.55
C GLN A 109 5.85 7.10 -8.77
N LYS A 110 6.55 7.48 -7.69
CA LYS A 110 7.86 8.15 -7.76
C LYS A 110 8.92 7.30 -8.47
N ALA A 111 8.85 5.97 -8.38
CA ALA A 111 9.72 5.04 -9.11
C ALA A 111 9.33 4.83 -10.58
N GLY A 112 8.21 5.43 -11.03
CA GLY A 112 7.75 5.39 -12.41
C GLY A 112 6.69 4.33 -12.71
N SER A 113 6.18 3.60 -11.70
CA SER A 113 5.08 2.66 -11.91
C SER A 113 3.78 3.39 -12.25
N LYS A 114 2.98 2.81 -13.15
CA LYS A 114 1.77 3.47 -13.69
C LYS A 114 0.49 2.68 -13.43
N ASN A 115 0.52 1.36 -13.57
CA ASN A 115 -0.65 0.50 -13.34
C ASN A 115 -0.74 0.05 -11.87
N ILE A 116 -1.25 0.92 -11.00
CA ILE A 116 -1.27 0.73 -9.54
C ILE A 116 -2.71 0.77 -9.02
N PHE A 117 -3.07 -0.22 -8.20
CA PHE A 117 -4.25 -0.16 -7.33
C PHE A 117 -3.83 0.15 -5.89
N GLU A 118 -4.06 1.38 -5.45
CA GLU A 118 -3.81 1.83 -4.07
C GLU A 118 -4.99 1.44 -3.17
N ILE A 119 -4.98 0.21 -2.68
CA ILE A 119 -6.15 -0.38 -2.01
C ILE A 119 -6.43 0.21 -0.63
N HIS A 120 -5.52 1.00 -0.07
CA HIS A 120 -5.73 1.74 1.18
C HIS A 120 -5.73 3.27 0.97
N GLY A 121 -5.81 3.75 -0.28
CA GLY A 121 -5.76 5.17 -0.61
C GLY A 121 -4.33 5.73 -0.66
N ASN A 122 -4.20 7.05 -0.52
CA ASN A 122 -2.96 7.78 -0.78
C ASN A 122 -2.83 9.02 0.13
N LYS A 123 -1.72 9.14 0.89
CA LYS A 123 -1.46 10.23 1.84
C LYS A 123 -1.10 11.57 1.20
N GLN A 124 -0.92 11.65 -0.11
CA GLN A 124 -0.72 12.89 -0.85
C GLN A 124 -2.05 13.49 -1.32
N THR A 125 -3.18 12.82 -1.04
CA THR A 125 -4.52 13.24 -1.44
C THR A 125 -5.47 13.34 -0.26
N VAL A 126 -6.53 14.14 -0.43
CA VAL A 126 -7.54 14.46 0.57
C VAL A 126 -8.94 14.34 -0.04
N ARG A 127 -9.93 14.20 0.83
CA ARG A 127 -11.35 14.28 0.46
C ARG A 127 -12.13 15.00 1.55
N CYS A 128 -13.23 15.64 1.19
CA CYS A 128 -14.16 16.23 2.15
C CYS A 128 -14.84 15.13 2.97
N VAL A 129 -14.94 15.33 4.29
CA VAL A 129 -15.63 14.41 5.21
C VAL A 129 -17.09 14.22 4.82
N SER A 130 -17.76 15.29 4.40
CA SER A 130 -19.17 15.30 3.97
C SER A 130 -19.37 14.82 2.53
N GLY A 131 -18.31 14.34 1.86
CA GLY A 131 -18.40 13.75 0.53
C GLY A 131 -18.54 14.77 -0.60
N CYS A 132 -18.20 16.03 -0.37
CA CYS A 132 -18.16 17.04 -1.42
C CYS A 132 -17.05 16.74 -2.45
N GLY A 133 -17.37 16.87 -3.73
CA GLY A 133 -16.41 16.82 -4.82
C GLY A 133 -15.72 15.44 -5.00
N ASN A 134 -14.54 15.49 -5.63
CA ASN A 134 -13.68 14.33 -5.84
C ASN A 134 -12.46 14.39 -4.92
N VAL A 135 -11.73 13.28 -4.83
CA VAL A 135 -10.40 13.24 -4.22
C VAL A 135 -9.50 14.27 -4.91
N MET A 136 -8.74 15.03 -4.13
CA MET A 136 -7.85 16.08 -4.61
C MET A 136 -6.48 16.00 -3.93
N PRO A 137 -5.40 16.54 -4.51
CA PRO A 137 -4.11 16.65 -3.81
C PRO A 137 -4.23 17.46 -2.51
N ILE A 138 -3.35 17.20 -1.54
CA ILE A 138 -3.16 18.13 -0.41
C ILE A 138 -2.78 19.50 -1.00
N PRO A 139 -3.40 20.62 -0.55
CA PRO A 139 -3.01 21.96 -0.97
C PRO A 139 -1.51 22.22 -0.80
N LEU A 140 -0.87 22.78 -1.83
CA LEU A 140 0.60 22.95 -1.88
C LEU A 140 1.14 23.93 -0.82
N GLU A 141 0.25 24.79 -0.34
CA GLU A 141 0.48 25.78 0.70
C GLU A 141 0.63 25.12 2.08
N ILE A 142 0.02 23.95 2.30
CA ILE A 142 0.15 23.21 3.56
C ILE A 142 1.53 22.55 3.60
N LYS A 143 2.34 22.96 4.57
CA LYS A 143 3.68 22.42 4.77
C LYS A 143 3.64 21.16 5.63
N SER A 144 4.67 20.33 5.46
CA SER A 144 4.93 19.25 6.39
C SER A 144 5.34 19.83 7.75
N LYS A 145 5.11 19.05 8.81
CA LYS A 145 5.30 19.48 10.21
C LYS A 145 6.18 18.52 10.99
N GLU A 146 6.80 19.01 12.05
CA GLU A 146 7.35 18.11 13.07
C GLU A 146 6.25 17.41 13.84
N LEU A 147 6.57 16.25 14.43
CA LEU A 147 5.59 15.45 15.16
C LEU A 147 4.96 16.19 16.36
N THR A 148 5.70 17.13 16.94
CA THR A 148 5.28 17.93 18.11
C THR A 148 4.93 19.37 17.74
N GLU A 149 4.81 19.68 16.45
CA GLU A 149 4.50 21.03 15.97
C GLU A 149 3.00 21.16 15.74
N ASP A 150 2.37 22.15 16.37
CA ASP A 150 0.93 22.38 16.28
C ASP A 150 0.51 22.90 14.89
N LEU A 151 -0.79 22.77 14.60
CA LEU A 151 -1.39 23.36 13.41
C LEU A 151 -1.47 24.89 13.57
N THR A 152 -1.14 25.62 12.51
CA THR A 152 -1.33 27.07 12.46
C THR A 152 -2.75 27.42 12.00
N GLU A 153 -3.19 28.66 12.23
CA GLU A 153 -4.49 29.15 11.73
C GLU A 153 -4.61 28.96 10.21
N LYS A 154 -3.52 29.18 9.47
CA LYS A 154 -3.47 28.98 8.02
C LYS A 154 -3.62 27.50 7.64
N ASP A 155 -3.03 26.59 8.41
CA ASP A 155 -3.23 25.16 8.18
C ASP A 155 -4.71 24.81 8.36
N LEU A 156 -5.33 25.28 9.44
CA LEU A 156 -6.75 25.05 9.71
C LEU A 156 -7.62 25.56 8.56
N GLU A 157 -7.42 26.79 8.08
CA GLU A 157 -8.18 27.35 6.94
C GLU A 157 -8.11 26.43 5.70
N LEU A 158 -6.91 25.97 5.36
CA LEU A 158 -6.66 25.13 4.18
C LEU A 158 -7.13 23.67 4.34
N LEU A 159 -7.33 23.22 5.58
CA LEU A 159 -7.83 21.89 5.92
C LEU A 159 -9.37 21.82 5.94
N HIS A 160 -10.06 22.89 5.57
CA HIS A 160 -11.51 22.90 5.38
C HIS A 160 -11.90 22.94 3.89
N CYS A 161 -13.02 22.30 3.59
CA CYS A 161 -13.58 22.22 2.26
C CYS A 161 -14.15 23.57 1.85
N GLN A 162 -13.69 24.09 0.73
CA GLN A 162 -14.13 25.38 0.18
C GLN A 162 -15.62 25.41 -0.24
N ASN A 163 -16.26 24.25 -0.37
CA ASN A 163 -17.66 24.16 -0.80
C ASN A 163 -18.65 24.16 0.38
N CYS A 164 -18.31 23.53 1.50
CA CYS A 164 -19.23 23.32 2.63
C CYS A 164 -18.70 23.76 3.99
N GLY A 165 -17.42 24.11 4.08
CA GLY A 165 -16.76 24.50 5.33
C GLY A 165 -16.42 23.33 6.25
N ASP A 166 -16.82 22.09 5.95
CA ASP A 166 -16.43 20.91 6.73
C ASP A 166 -14.96 20.54 6.53
N TRP A 167 -14.41 19.78 7.47
CA TRP A 167 -13.06 19.25 7.38
C TRP A 167 -12.80 18.47 6.09
N LEU A 168 -11.63 18.71 5.51
CA LEU A 168 -10.94 17.74 4.68
C LEU A 168 -10.34 16.66 5.58
N ARG A 169 -10.18 15.47 5.02
CA ARG A 169 -9.46 14.35 5.66
C ARG A 169 -8.49 13.71 4.68
N PRO A 170 -7.41 13.07 5.17
CA PRO A 170 -6.54 12.25 4.34
C PRO A 170 -7.35 11.19 3.60
N ASN A 171 -7.05 10.99 2.32
CA ASN A 171 -7.70 9.96 1.51
C ASN A 171 -7.03 8.60 1.75
N THR A 172 -7.09 8.13 2.99
CA THR A 172 -6.65 6.79 3.40
C THR A 172 -7.83 5.99 3.93
N LEU A 173 -7.83 4.68 3.72
CA LEU A 173 -8.80 3.77 4.31
C LEU A 173 -8.54 3.64 5.82
N TRP A 174 -9.55 3.92 6.63
CA TRP A 174 -9.50 3.75 8.08
C TRP A 174 -10.11 2.41 8.53
N PHE A 175 -9.76 1.96 9.74
CA PHE A 175 -10.10 0.61 10.25
C PHE A 175 -11.61 0.38 10.41
N ASP A 176 -12.39 1.44 10.62
CA ASP A 176 -13.85 1.40 10.71
C ASP A 176 -14.54 1.77 9.38
N GLU A 177 -13.80 1.79 8.27
CA GLU A 177 -14.33 1.98 6.93
C GLU A 177 -14.31 0.69 6.10
N SER A 178 -15.04 0.70 4.98
CA SER A 178 -15.13 -0.43 4.06
C SER A 178 -14.47 -0.13 2.73
N TYR A 179 -13.84 -1.16 2.14
CA TYR A 179 -13.37 -1.11 0.76
C TYR A 179 -14.53 -0.83 -0.20
N ASN A 180 -14.25 -0.03 -1.22
CA ASN A 180 -15.16 0.23 -2.32
C ASN A 180 -14.34 0.39 -3.61
N GLU A 181 -14.99 0.28 -4.76
CA GLU A 181 -14.29 0.38 -6.04
C GLU A 181 -13.72 1.77 -6.29
N LYS A 182 -14.50 2.83 -6.00
CA LYS A 182 -14.16 4.21 -6.35
C LYS A 182 -12.86 4.69 -5.70
N LEU A 183 -12.63 4.34 -4.44
CA LEU A 183 -11.48 4.81 -3.66
C LEU A 183 -10.40 3.75 -3.48
N TYR A 184 -10.77 2.47 -3.50
CA TYR A 184 -9.92 1.39 -3.00
C TYR A 184 -9.84 0.18 -3.95
N PHE A 185 -10.36 0.31 -5.19
CA PHE A 185 -10.20 -0.66 -6.27
C PHE A 185 -10.64 -2.09 -5.91
N LEU A 186 -11.61 -2.26 -5.01
CA LEU A 186 -12.01 -3.55 -4.47
C LEU A 186 -12.30 -4.60 -5.55
N ASN A 187 -13.18 -4.27 -6.50
CA ASN A 187 -13.60 -5.19 -7.55
C ASN A 187 -12.50 -5.36 -8.60
N SER A 188 -11.79 -4.30 -8.94
CA SER A 188 -10.65 -4.34 -9.87
C SER A 188 -9.52 -5.23 -9.36
N ALA A 189 -9.15 -5.11 -8.07
CA ALA A 189 -8.14 -5.95 -7.44
C ALA A 189 -8.56 -7.43 -7.42
N LEU A 190 -9.81 -7.73 -7.02
CA LEU A 190 -10.33 -9.10 -7.03
C LEU A 190 -10.43 -9.68 -8.45
N LYS A 191 -10.75 -8.87 -9.46
CA LYS A 191 -10.74 -9.27 -10.86
C LYS A 191 -9.33 -9.61 -11.34
N SER A 192 -8.33 -8.81 -10.96
CA SER A 192 -6.93 -9.13 -11.25
C SER A 192 -6.53 -10.46 -10.62
N ALA A 193 -6.84 -10.69 -9.34
CA ALA A 193 -6.55 -11.95 -8.65
C ALA A 193 -7.11 -13.19 -9.37
N LYS A 194 -8.35 -13.14 -9.90
CA LYS A 194 -8.93 -14.24 -10.69
C LYS A 194 -8.15 -14.56 -11.98
N ASN A 195 -7.43 -13.58 -12.52
CA ASN A 195 -6.65 -13.67 -13.75
C ASN A 195 -5.13 -13.74 -13.49
N THR A 196 -4.71 -13.83 -12.23
CA THR A 196 -3.31 -13.97 -11.83
C THR A 196 -2.84 -15.40 -12.00
N GLY A 197 -1.73 -15.56 -12.74
CA GLY A 197 -0.98 -16.81 -12.80
C GLY A 197 0.04 -16.92 -11.66
N ILE A 198 0.66 -15.80 -11.28
CA ILE A 198 1.60 -15.70 -10.16
C ILE A 198 1.35 -14.41 -9.38
N LEU A 199 1.06 -14.55 -8.09
CA LEU A 199 0.97 -13.45 -7.13
C LEU A 199 2.26 -13.39 -6.31
N PHE A 200 2.93 -12.25 -6.33
CA PHE A 200 4.02 -11.92 -5.43
C PHE A 200 3.46 -11.12 -4.27
N VAL A 201 3.56 -11.64 -3.05
CA VAL A 201 3.14 -10.95 -1.82
C VAL A 201 4.38 -10.45 -1.12
N ILE A 202 4.57 -9.14 -1.02
CA ILE A 202 5.88 -8.53 -0.73
C ILE A 202 5.78 -7.60 0.48
N GLY A 203 6.55 -7.90 1.53
CA GLY A 203 6.71 -7.01 2.68
C GLY A 203 5.40 -6.71 3.41
N THR A 204 4.54 -7.72 3.59
CA THR A 204 3.25 -7.58 4.29
C THR A 204 2.97 -8.80 5.15
N SER A 205 2.49 -8.59 6.38
CA SER A 205 2.05 -9.67 7.26
C SER A 205 0.68 -10.25 6.89
N GLY A 206 -0.09 -9.54 6.06
CA GLY A 206 -1.44 -9.96 5.68
C GLY A 206 -2.48 -9.77 6.78
N ALA A 207 -2.30 -8.77 7.65
CA ALA A 207 -3.24 -8.48 8.74
C ALA A 207 -4.56 -7.82 8.29
N THR A 208 -4.66 -7.37 7.04
CA THR A 208 -5.87 -6.74 6.47
C THR A 208 -6.59 -7.70 5.52
N THR A 209 -7.90 -7.55 5.41
CA THR A 209 -8.79 -8.52 4.76
C THR A 209 -8.61 -8.63 3.24
N LEU A 210 -8.49 -7.52 2.51
CA LEU A 210 -8.40 -7.58 1.04
C LEU A 210 -7.13 -8.33 0.55
N PRO A 211 -5.92 -8.08 1.09
CA PRO A 211 -4.75 -8.90 0.77
C PRO A 211 -4.95 -10.41 1.01
N GLN A 212 -5.64 -10.80 2.08
CA GLN A 212 -5.97 -12.20 2.35
C GLN A 212 -6.87 -12.76 1.24
N MET A 213 -7.96 -12.06 0.92
CA MET A 213 -8.91 -12.45 -0.12
C MET A 213 -8.26 -12.57 -1.50
N LEU A 214 -7.32 -11.67 -1.84
CA LEU A 214 -6.56 -11.73 -3.09
C LEU A 214 -5.74 -13.03 -3.15
N THR A 215 -4.98 -13.32 -2.11
CA THR A 215 -4.15 -14.54 -2.04
C THR A 215 -4.99 -15.82 -2.11
N GLU A 216 -6.09 -15.89 -1.35
CA GLU A 216 -7.04 -17.00 -1.40
C GLU A 216 -7.61 -17.19 -2.81
N THR A 217 -8.04 -16.10 -3.44
CA THR A 217 -8.59 -16.12 -4.80
C THR A 217 -7.58 -16.64 -5.80
N VAL A 218 -6.32 -16.19 -5.75
CA VAL A 218 -5.28 -16.66 -6.69
C VAL A 218 -5.08 -18.17 -6.57
N LEU A 219 -4.96 -18.69 -5.34
CA LEU A 219 -4.79 -20.13 -5.10
C LEU A 219 -6.02 -20.93 -5.55
N GLN A 220 -7.23 -20.45 -5.25
CA GLN A 220 -8.49 -21.08 -5.66
C GLN A 220 -8.60 -21.20 -7.18
N TYR A 221 -8.11 -20.21 -7.93
CA TYR A 221 -8.12 -20.21 -9.40
C TYR A 221 -6.90 -20.91 -10.02
N GLY A 222 -6.04 -21.50 -9.18
CA GLY A 222 -4.90 -22.32 -9.58
C GLY A 222 -3.63 -21.54 -9.92
N GLY A 223 -3.53 -20.27 -9.53
CA GLY A 223 -2.29 -19.50 -9.59
C GLY A 223 -1.28 -19.92 -8.51
N TYR A 224 -0.06 -19.39 -8.64
CA TYR A 224 1.00 -19.52 -7.64
C TYR A 224 1.04 -18.29 -6.74
N VAL A 225 1.45 -18.49 -5.50
CA VAL A 225 1.71 -17.42 -4.53
C VAL A 225 3.16 -17.51 -4.09
N ILE A 226 3.89 -16.42 -4.26
CA ILE A 226 5.27 -16.27 -3.82
C ILE A 226 5.28 -15.16 -2.78
N GLU A 227 5.39 -15.54 -1.51
CA GLU A 227 5.63 -14.59 -0.43
C GLU A 227 7.11 -14.20 -0.39
N ILE A 228 7.39 -12.91 -0.29
CA ILE A 228 8.71 -12.33 -0.09
C ILE A 228 8.63 -11.53 1.20
N ASN A 229 9.20 -12.09 2.26
CA ASN A 229 9.16 -11.50 3.59
C ASN A 229 10.39 -11.94 4.39
N THR A 230 10.79 -11.15 5.38
CA THR A 230 11.93 -11.48 6.25
C THR A 230 11.54 -12.40 7.41
N GLU A 231 10.25 -12.51 7.71
CA GLU A 231 9.69 -13.26 8.84
C GLU A 231 8.75 -14.39 8.40
N GLU A 232 8.51 -15.37 9.28
CA GLU A 232 7.67 -16.56 9.07
C GLU A 232 6.36 -16.56 9.88
N ASN A 233 5.86 -15.39 10.24
CA ASN A 233 4.69 -15.20 11.10
C ASN A 233 3.56 -14.46 10.37
N SER A 234 3.59 -14.46 9.04
CA SER A 234 2.53 -13.84 8.25
C SER A 234 1.30 -14.74 8.20
N TYR A 235 0.13 -14.12 8.02
CA TYR A 235 -1.10 -14.83 7.72
C TYR A 235 -0.93 -15.82 6.56
N PHE A 236 -0.17 -15.43 5.54
CA PHE A 236 0.00 -16.22 4.32
C PHE A 236 0.80 -17.50 4.60
N PHE A 237 1.91 -17.39 5.34
CA PHE A 237 2.72 -18.54 5.68
C PHE A 237 1.97 -19.51 6.58
N GLU A 238 1.33 -19.00 7.64
CA GLU A 238 0.53 -19.81 8.57
C GLU A 238 -0.59 -20.56 7.85
N ARG A 239 -1.27 -19.89 6.91
CA ARG A 239 -2.43 -20.45 6.23
C ARG A 239 -2.07 -21.38 5.06
N PHE A 240 -1.03 -21.08 4.30
CA PHE A 240 -0.78 -21.69 2.98
C PHE A 240 0.54 -22.43 2.84
N SER A 241 1.43 -22.45 3.86
CA SER A 241 2.74 -23.14 3.79
C SER A 241 2.69 -24.60 3.33
N ARG A 242 1.57 -25.31 3.55
CA ARG A 242 1.37 -26.70 3.11
C ARG A 242 0.86 -26.84 1.67
N THR A 243 0.57 -25.74 1.00
CA THR A 243 0.03 -25.71 -0.37
C THR A 243 1.16 -25.81 -1.38
N LYS A 244 1.11 -26.76 -2.32
CA LYS A 244 2.17 -26.95 -3.35
C LYS A 244 2.44 -25.73 -4.24
N LYS A 245 1.47 -24.82 -4.35
CA LYS A 245 1.56 -23.58 -5.15
C LYS A 245 1.96 -22.36 -4.33
N TYR A 246 2.35 -22.56 -3.08
CA TYR A 246 2.86 -21.53 -2.19
C TYR A 246 4.38 -21.66 -2.04
N ILE A 247 5.08 -20.54 -2.12
CA ILE A 247 6.52 -20.46 -1.86
C ILE A 247 6.80 -19.26 -0.97
N LEU A 248 7.60 -19.45 0.07
CA LEU A 248 8.18 -18.36 0.85
C LEU A 248 9.64 -18.15 0.43
N ILE A 249 9.99 -16.90 0.11
CA ILE A 249 11.35 -16.41 -0.07
C ILE A 249 11.70 -15.54 1.12
N LYS A 250 12.54 -16.07 2.02
CA LYS A 250 13.02 -15.35 3.21
C LYS A 250 14.16 -14.38 2.88
N LYS A 251 13.83 -13.26 2.24
CA LYS A 251 14.78 -12.23 1.85
C LYS A 251 14.15 -10.84 1.94
N LYS A 252 14.99 -9.81 1.92
CA LYS A 252 14.53 -8.44 1.67
C LYS A 252 13.86 -8.35 0.31
N ALA A 253 12.91 -7.42 0.20
CA ALA A 253 12.15 -7.21 -1.02
C ALA A 253 13.05 -6.84 -2.20
N SER A 254 13.99 -5.90 -1.99
CA SER A 254 14.96 -5.45 -2.99
C SER A 254 15.75 -6.61 -3.61
N ASP A 255 16.34 -7.46 -2.78
CA ASP A 255 17.15 -8.60 -3.20
C ASP A 255 16.34 -9.64 -3.99
N ALA A 256 15.17 -10.02 -3.49
CA ALA A 256 14.35 -11.04 -4.13
C ALA A 256 13.79 -10.54 -5.48
N LEU A 257 13.36 -9.27 -5.55
CA LEU A 257 12.81 -8.67 -6.76
C LEU A 257 13.83 -8.59 -7.90
N MET A 258 15.11 -8.32 -7.61
CA MET A 258 16.15 -8.30 -8.64
C MET A 258 16.29 -9.66 -9.32
N ASN A 259 16.36 -10.74 -8.55
CA ASN A 259 16.42 -12.11 -9.08
C ASN A 259 15.15 -12.44 -9.90
N ILE A 260 13.96 -12.03 -9.42
CA ILE A 260 12.70 -12.26 -10.15
C ILE A 260 12.68 -11.51 -11.48
N LYS A 261 13.18 -10.27 -11.52
CA LYS A 261 13.29 -9.48 -12.75
C LYS A 261 14.21 -10.18 -13.76
N GLU A 262 15.39 -10.64 -13.32
CA GLU A 262 16.35 -11.34 -14.20
C GLU A 262 15.73 -12.61 -14.79
N ILE A 263 15.02 -13.41 -13.98
CA ILE A 263 14.29 -14.58 -14.47
C ILE A 263 13.21 -14.17 -15.49
N ILE A 264 12.47 -13.10 -15.25
CA ILE A 264 11.46 -12.61 -16.21
C ILE A 264 12.13 -12.15 -17.52
N GLU A 265 13.28 -11.49 -17.45
CA GLU A 265 14.05 -11.05 -18.62
C GLU A 265 14.58 -12.24 -19.44
N GLU A 266 15.02 -13.32 -18.78
CA GLU A 266 15.53 -14.52 -19.44
C GLU A 266 14.45 -15.27 -20.24
N TYR A 267 13.23 -15.33 -19.73
CA TYR A 267 12.15 -16.14 -20.31
C TYR A 267 11.17 -15.38 -21.22
N LYS A 268 11.39 -14.09 -21.46
CA LYS A 268 10.55 -13.25 -22.32
C LYS A 268 11.13 -13.13 -23.73
#